data_AF-A0A2D4YDY2-F1
#
_entry.id   AF-A0A2D4YDY2-F1
#
_cell.length_a   1.000
_cell.length_b   1.000
_cell.length_c   1.000
_cell.angle_alpha   90.00
_cell.angle_beta   90.00
_cell.angle_gamma   90.00
#
_symmetry.space_group_name_H-M   'P 1'
#
loop_
_entity.id
_entity.type
_entity.pdbx_description
1 polymer ?
#
loop_
_entity_poly.entity_id
_entity_poly.type
_entity_poly.pdbx_seq_one_letter_code
_entity_poly.pdbx_strand_id
1 'polypeptide(L)'
;MKYTSLTDLLDLSLDQIAELNANSIIRLQKQLKAKAMLEDVNNIGEITKIIDDLKNDSRRECYIFVEKHVWLKHLISVNFEDIRLKDIYIDESSIQDLETLKYFLNDYFKENLVVYLGDALNKGKYEHIYKTLQHNYLFTEAINQLVINFFKARLNYACAYLQKGKLSEKQYPIAFISNKTFIDSLNTYPDAFNEEILELNSEVIDTYNRLRRNTSRDNFKFCARVMVAFAHLDTSKVFLKETLESNAEIAKEYAFSSTRDKEKSGSGSNSWSIVFIVFIVIRLIIWIAKDVSNDSRPDFNSINFENFNYRSNGTNSDSPNLTRLDSIIREVQKGNADEEDLRNVLSGNSKSSDNASSTEGKYKLSNHIRFLYMMRQKVIRKDSTDLNPTELEAFSNPYPKTFNLLPYYSIKDIDNTTFLRNSSNEDLIVFRLKEGVDQSIYIPKNKSTYINLREKDCLVFYTGKDFIQTSLSYFNKNTDFSYIYKVDSLLTKNTEITVLPFENKTYESRRLQKTEVKVRTRRVDKIEPKNMDLIPINIDALYAKYYQKKYKSY
;
A
#
# COMPACT_ATOMS: atom_id res chain seq x y z
N MET A 1 23.15 8.78 6.28
CA MET A 1 24.13 9.42 5.39
C MET A 1 23.57 10.74 4.85
N LYS A 2 24.20 11.86 5.22
CA LYS A 2 23.87 13.16 4.64
C LYS A 2 24.48 13.27 3.26
N TYR A 3 23.74 13.81 2.29
CA TYR A 3 24.32 14.14 1.00
C TYR A 3 25.39 15.21 1.16
N THR A 4 26.55 14.98 0.55
CA THR A 4 27.62 15.97 0.48
C THR A 4 27.58 16.59 -0.90
N SER A 5 27.35 17.89 -0.96
CA SER A 5 27.32 18.62 -2.21
C SER A 5 28.71 18.67 -2.84
N LEU A 6 28.80 18.28 -4.10
CA LEU A 6 30.06 18.29 -4.85
C LEU A 6 30.52 19.71 -5.16
N THR A 7 29.58 20.60 -5.46
CA THR A 7 29.88 22.01 -5.74
C THR A 7 30.44 22.69 -4.50
N ASP A 8 29.81 22.46 -3.34
CA ASP A 8 30.24 23.04 -2.05
C ASP A 8 31.57 22.43 -1.55
N LEU A 9 31.81 21.13 -1.79
CA LEU A 9 33.02 20.44 -1.33
C LEU A 9 34.25 20.68 -2.23
N LEU A 10 34.04 20.69 -3.54
CA LEU A 10 35.11 20.66 -4.55
C LEU A 10 35.42 22.04 -5.13
N ASP A 11 34.57 23.04 -4.88
CA ASP A 11 34.65 24.38 -5.49
C ASP A 11 34.73 24.29 -7.03
N LEU A 12 33.97 23.35 -7.60
CA LEU A 12 33.87 23.12 -9.04
C LEU A 12 32.47 23.47 -9.54
N SER A 13 32.40 24.04 -10.73
CA SER A 13 31.14 24.19 -11.49
C SER A 13 30.65 22.83 -12.00
N LEU A 14 29.36 22.76 -12.36
CA LEU A 14 28.75 21.54 -12.89
C LEU A 14 29.38 21.08 -14.21
N ASP A 15 29.76 22.01 -15.07
CA ASP A 15 30.42 21.72 -16.34
C ASP A 15 31.81 21.12 -16.10
N GLN A 16 32.55 21.66 -15.12
CA GLN A 16 33.82 21.09 -14.70
C GLN A 16 33.67 19.69 -14.11
N ILE A 17 32.60 19.42 -13.35
CA ILE A 17 32.30 18.08 -12.83
C ILE A 17 31.97 17.13 -13.98
N ALA A 18 31.19 17.56 -14.97
CA ALA A 18 30.81 16.75 -16.13
C ALA A 18 32.03 16.34 -16.97
N GLU A 19 33.02 17.22 -17.11
CA GLU A 19 34.22 17.00 -17.92
C GLU A 19 35.38 16.32 -17.16
N LEU A 20 35.16 15.85 -15.93
CA LEU A 20 36.19 15.18 -15.13
C LEU A 20 36.69 13.91 -15.83
N ASN A 21 37.91 13.94 -16.33
CA ASN A 21 38.64 12.75 -16.79
C ASN A 21 39.47 12.13 -15.65
N ALA A 22 40.00 10.92 -15.90
CA ALA A 22 40.78 10.15 -14.91
C ALA A 22 41.95 10.94 -14.29
N ASN A 23 42.65 11.76 -15.09
CA ASN A 23 43.78 12.56 -14.60
C ASN A 23 43.32 13.69 -13.68
N SER A 24 42.23 14.37 -14.03
CA SER A 24 41.60 15.39 -13.18
C SER A 24 41.06 14.81 -11.88
N ILE A 25 40.45 13.61 -11.90
CA ILE A 25 39.96 12.94 -10.69
C ILE A 25 41.13 12.58 -9.76
N ILE A 26 42.25 12.07 -10.28
CA ILE A 26 43.45 11.78 -9.48
C ILE A 26 44.01 13.05 -8.85
N ARG A 27 44.02 14.17 -9.59
CA ARG A 27 44.46 15.47 -9.07
C ARG A 27 43.54 15.96 -7.96
N LEU A 28 42.21 15.85 -8.14
CA LEU A 28 41.21 16.18 -7.13
C LEU A 28 41.40 15.37 -5.85
N GLN A 29 41.60 14.06 -6.01
CA GLN A 29 41.83 13.15 -4.88
C GLN A 29 43.06 13.56 -4.06
N LYS A 30 44.16 13.95 -4.73
CA LYS A 30 45.37 14.44 -4.05
C LYS A 30 45.11 15.75 -3.31
N GLN A 31 44.39 16.69 -3.91
CA GLN A 31 44.05 17.97 -3.29
C GLN A 31 43.15 17.81 -2.06
N LEU A 32 42.10 16.99 -2.16
CA LEU A 32 41.17 16.75 -1.04
C LEU A 32 41.83 15.98 0.11
N LYS A 33 42.69 15.00 -0.18
CA LYS A 33 43.47 14.30 0.86
C LYS A 33 44.43 15.25 1.57
N ALA A 34 45.11 16.12 0.82
CA ALA A 34 45.99 17.14 1.41
C ALA A 34 45.21 18.14 2.29
N LYS A 35 44.04 18.59 1.84
CA LYS A 35 43.17 19.49 2.62
C LYS A 35 42.64 18.82 3.89
N ALA A 36 42.18 17.57 3.80
CA ALA A 36 41.72 16.81 4.96
C ALA A 36 42.82 16.54 5.99
N MET A 37 44.08 16.36 5.54
CA MET A 37 45.24 16.24 6.43
C MET A 37 45.62 17.55 7.12
N LEU A 38 45.24 18.70 6.56
CA LEU A 38 45.53 20.03 7.11
C LEU A 38 44.44 20.53 8.07
N GLU A 39 43.19 20.12 7.87
CA GLU A 39 42.04 20.61 8.65
C GLU A 39 41.61 19.66 9.80
N ASP A 40 42.30 18.53 10.00
CA ASP A 40 42.05 17.53 11.07
C ASP A 40 40.57 17.03 11.10
N VAL A 41 39.92 17.01 9.94
CA VAL A 41 38.53 16.59 9.78
C VAL A 41 38.49 15.11 9.39
N ASN A 42 37.84 14.29 10.20
CA ASN A 42 37.64 12.83 10.04
C ASN A 42 36.83 12.40 8.77
N ASN A 43 36.80 13.20 7.70
CA ASN A 43 36.01 12.99 6.50
C ASN A 43 36.74 12.28 5.34
N ILE A 44 37.93 11.73 5.56
CA ILE A 44 38.71 11.04 4.51
C ILE A 44 37.93 9.86 3.88
N GLY A 45 37.15 9.13 4.70
CA GLY A 45 36.31 8.03 4.21
C GLY A 45 35.20 8.50 3.27
N GLU A 46 34.50 9.58 3.62
CA GLU A 46 33.44 10.17 2.78
C GLU A 46 34.00 10.74 1.48
N ILE A 47 35.14 11.45 1.55
CA ILE A 47 35.84 11.99 0.38
C ILE A 47 36.27 10.86 -0.56
N THR A 48 36.79 9.75 -0.02
CA THR A 48 37.23 8.62 -0.84
C THR A 48 36.05 7.99 -1.58
N LYS A 49 34.91 7.82 -0.89
CA LYS A 49 33.68 7.31 -1.50
C LYS A 49 33.16 8.24 -2.61
N ILE A 50 33.16 9.55 -2.38
CA ILE A 50 32.76 10.54 -3.40
C ILE A 50 33.69 10.47 -4.62
N ILE A 51 35.00 10.36 -4.41
CA ILE A 51 35.96 10.24 -5.51
C ILE A 51 35.76 8.93 -6.29
N ASP A 52 35.44 7.83 -5.62
CA ASP A 52 35.14 6.57 -6.29
C ASP A 52 33.82 6.62 -7.06
N ASP A 53 32.79 7.29 -6.53
CA ASP A 53 31.55 7.57 -7.25
C ASP A 53 31.81 8.45 -8.49
N LEU A 54 32.69 9.45 -8.41
CA LEU A 54 33.03 10.33 -9.54
C LEU A 54 33.78 9.64 -10.68
N LYS A 55 34.42 8.50 -10.43
CA LYS A 55 35.05 7.67 -11.48
C LYS A 55 34.03 6.88 -12.30
N ASN A 56 32.81 6.72 -11.78
CA ASN A 56 31.73 6.03 -12.46
C ASN A 56 30.83 7.07 -13.14
N ASP A 57 30.79 7.06 -14.46
CA ASP A 57 30.07 8.05 -15.26
C ASP A 57 28.58 8.15 -14.87
N SER A 58 27.91 7.01 -14.69
CA SER A 58 26.48 6.96 -14.30
C SER A 58 26.23 7.51 -12.89
N ARG A 59 27.14 7.25 -11.94
CA ARG A 59 27.05 7.81 -10.58
C ARG A 59 27.32 9.32 -10.59
N ARG A 60 28.33 9.77 -11.35
CA ARG A 60 28.65 11.19 -11.51
C ARG A 60 27.48 11.97 -12.09
N GLU A 61 26.79 11.41 -13.09
CA GLU A 61 25.57 12.01 -13.65
C GLU A 61 24.45 12.16 -12.61
N CYS A 62 24.29 11.19 -11.70
CA CYS A 62 23.32 11.31 -10.61
C CYS A 62 23.66 12.48 -9.66
N TYR A 63 24.95 12.70 -9.36
CA TYR A 63 25.35 13.86 -8.56
C TYR A 63 25.06 15.18 -9.30
N ILE A 64 25.42 15.27 -10.58
CA ILE A 64 25.13 16.45 -11.41
C ILE A 64 23.62 16.72 -11.44
N PHE A 65 22.81 15.67 -11.60
CA PHE A 65 21.36 15.77 -11.57
C PHE A 65 20.86 16.37 -10.25
N VAL A 66 21.35 15.89 -9.10
CA VAL A 66 20.97 16.44 -7.79
C VAL A 66 21.36 17.90 -7.65
N GLU A 67 22.58 18.28 -8.04
CA GLU A 67 23.06 19.66 -7.93
C GLU A 67 22.28 20.64 -8.81
N LYS A 68 21.78 20.20 -9.98
CA LYS A 68 20.88 21.00 -10.82
C LYS A 68 19.51 21.24 -10.16
N HIS A 69 19.07 20.34 -9.29
CA HIS A 69 17.77 20.39 -8.63
C HIS A 69 17.91 20.76 -7.16
N VAL A 70 18.02 22.07 -6.91
CA VAL A 70 18.26 22.65 -5.58
C VAL A 70 17.31 22.12 -4.49
N TRP A 71 16.02 21.97 -4.80
CA TRP A 71 15.04 21.42 -3.85
C TRP A 71 15.36 19.98 -3.45
N LEU A 72 15.84 19.16 -4.38
CA LEU A 72 16.20 17.76 -4.16
C LEU A 72 17.45 17.69 -3.30
N LYS A 73 18.48 18.49 -3.63
CA LYS A 73 19.68 18.68 -2.80
C LYS A 73 19.31 19.06 -1.36
N HIS A 74 18.46 20.05 -1.15
CA HIS A 74 18.02 20.46 0.19
C HIS A 74 17.24 19.35 0.92
N LEU A 75 16.38 18.60 0.21
CA LEU A 75 15.64 17.48 0.80
C LEU A 75 16.59 16.38 1.30
N ILE A 76 17.57 15.96 0.49
CA ILE A 76 18.49 14.89 0.88
C ILE A 76 19.63 15.35 1.81
N SER A 77 19.78 16.66 1.99
CA SER A 77 20.75 17.27 2.92
C SER A 77 20.11 17.72 4.24
N VAL A 78 18.80 17.52 4.42
CA VAL A 78 18.04 17.90 5.64
C VAL A 78 17.90 19.42 5.83
N ASN A 79 18.00 20.20 4.75
CA ASN A 79 17.84 21.66 4.75
C ASN A 79 16.41 22.04 4.31
N PHE A 80 15.40 21.49 4.99
CA PHE A 80 14.00 21.57 4.55
C PHE A 80 13.43 22.98 4.49
N GLU A 81 13.98 23.92 5.27
CA GLU A 81 13.49 25.29 5.34
C GLU A 81 13.80 26.09 4.08
N ASP A 82 14.86 25.70 3.36
CA ASP A 82 15.32 26.34 2.13
C ASP A 82 14.57 25.85 0.88
N ILE A 83 13.74 24.80 1.01
CA ILE A 83 12.93 24.28 -0.08
C ILE A 83 11.80 25.27 -0.38
N ARG A 84 11.93 26.01 -1.48
CA ARG A 84 10.90 26.94 -1.96
C ARG A 84 9.94 26.22 -2.90
N LEU A 85 8.64 26.43 -2.71
CA LEU A 85 7.58 25.79 -3.50
C LEU A 85 7.71 25.97 -5.02
N LYS A 86 8.22 27.12 -5.47
CA LYS A 86 8.40 27.43 -6.91
C LYS A 86 9.56 26.65 -7.55
N ASP A 87 10.50 26.17 -6.74
CA ASP A 87 11.70 25.49 -7.19
C ASP A 87 11.49 23.95 -7.23
N ILE A 88 10.35 23.44 -6.73
CA ILE A 88 9.98 22.02 -6.81
C ILE A 88 9.48 21.71 -8.23
N TYR A 89 10.43 21.42 -9.09
CA TYR A 89 10.25 20.94 -10.46
C TYR A 89 11.46 20.08 -10.82
N ILE A 90 11.29 19.16 -11.77
CA ILE A 90 12.36 18.36 -12.33
C ILE A 90 12.38 18.56 -13.83
N ASP A 91 13.56 18.89 -14.36
CA ASP A 91 13.82 18.81 -15.78
C ASP A 91 14.06 17.34 -16.16
N GLU A 92 13.01 16.67 -16.63
CA GLU A 92 13.08 15.26 -17.04
C GLU A 92 14.09 15.02 -18.17
N SER A 93 14.40 16.03 -18.99
CA SER A 93 15.39 15.90 -20.06
C SER A 93 16.82 15.70 -19.54
N SER A 94 17.06 16.03 -18.28
CA SER A 94 18.35 15.83 -17.60
C SER A 94 18.53 14.42 -17.02
N ILE A 95 17.52 13.55 -17.11
CA ILE A 95 17.58 12.16 -16.64
C ILE A 95 18.10 11.26 -17.77
N GLN A 96 19.34 10.78 -17.62
CA GLN A 96 19.90 9.80 -18.56
C GLN A 96 19.43 8.36 -18.28
N ASP A 97 19.51 7.93 -17.02
CA ASP A 97 19.04 6.62 -16.56
C ASP A 97 18.22 6.77 -15.27
N LEU A 98 16.91 6.59 -15.41
CA LEU A 98 15.96 6.72 -14.32
C LEU A 98 16.16 5.65 -13.24
N GLU A 99 16.49 4.41 -13.61
CA GLU A 99 16.64 3.33 -12.63
C GLU A 99 17.91 3.54 -11.80
N THR A 100 19.03 3.89 -12.44
CA THR A 100 20.26 4.23 -11.72
C THR A 100 20.04 5.41 -10.77
N LEU A 101 19.33 6.45 -11.22
CA LEU A 101 18.99 7.60 -10.38
C LEU A 101 18.09 7.22 -9.19
N LYS A 102 17.07 6.38 -9.39
CA LYS A 102 16.22 5.87 -8.30
C LYS A 102 17.04 5.16 -7.22
N TYR A 103 17.93 4.24 -7.61
CA TYR A 103 18.77 3.51 -6.66
C TYR A 103 19.80 4.41 -5.99
N PHE A 104 20.33 5.41 -6.70
CA PHE A 104 21.21 6.42 -6.12
C PHE A 104 20.49 7.22 -5.02
N LEU A 105 19.27 7.69 -5.28
CA LEU A 105 18.50 8.52 -4.33
C LEU A 105 17.89 7.71 -3.18
N ASN A 106 17.75 6.40 -3.34
CA ASN A 106 17.03 5.53 -2.41
C ASN A 106 17.50 5.67 -0.96
N ASP A 107 18.80 5.60 -0.70
CA ASP A 107 19.32 5.63 0.67
C ASP A 107 19.09 7.00 1.32
N TYR A 108 19.22 8.07 0.55
CA TYR A 108 18.95 9.43 1.02
C TYR A 108 17.46 9.67 1.30
N PHE A 109 16.56 9.20 0.41
CA PHE A 109 15.12 9.31 0.64
C PHE A 109 14.67 8.47 1.83
N LYS A 110 15.25 7.28 2.02
CA LYS A 110 14.91 6.38 3.14
C LYS A 110 15.12 7.06 4.49
N GLU A 111 16.16 7.87 4.61
CA GLU A 111 16.47 8.59 5.84
C GLU A 111 15.70 9.91 5.97
N ASN A 112 15.53 10.65 4.88
CA ASN A 112 15.15 12.06 4.97
C ASN A 112 13.71 12.36 4.52
N LEU A 113 13.08 11.52 3.69
CA LEU A 113 11.77 11.83 3.11
C LEU A 113 10.65 11.85 4.16
N VAL A 114 10.57 10.87 5.06
CA VAL A 114 9.56 10.87 6.14
C VAL A 114 9.75 12.07 7.07
N VAL A 115 10.99 12.41 7.37
CA VAL A 115 11.31 13.53 8.25
C VAL A 115 10.82 14.83 7.63
N TYR A 116 11.09 15.05 6.34
CA TYR A 116 10.56 16.16 5.57
C TYR A 116 9.03 16.18 5.56
N LEU A 117 8.38 15.05 5.24
CA LEU A 117 6.92 14.96 5.21
C LEU A 117 6.31 15.26 6.59
N GLY A 118 6.94 14.81 7.67
CA GLY A 118 6.56 15.12 9.05
C GLY A 118 6.66 16.61 9.37
N ASP A 119 7.79 17.25 9.06
CA ASP A 119 8.01 18.68 9.27
C ASP A 119 7.01 19.52 8.45
N ALA A 120 6.89 19.23 7.15
CA ALA A 120 5.98 19.92 6.26
C ALA A 120 4.52 19.77 6.69
N LEU A 121 4.10 18.57 7.11
CA LEU A 121 2.73 18.32 7.57
C LEU A 121 2.43 19.10 8.85
N ASN A 122 3.35 19.09 9.81
CA ASN A 122 3.22 19.82 11.07
C ASN A 122 3.19 21.34 10.84
N LYS A 123 3.97 21.86 9.88
CA LYS A 123 3.98 23.28 9.51
C LYS A 123 2.83 23.68 8.57
N GLY A 124 1.94 22.75 8.19
CA GLY A 124 0.84 23.02 7.27
C GLY A 124 1.26 23.30 5.82
N LYS A 125 2.48 22.91 5.42
CA LYS A 125 3.04 23.09 4.07
C LYS A 125 2.52 22.03 3.08
N TYR A 126 1.19 21.88 2.95
CA TYR A 126 0.57 20.81 2.15
C TYR A 126 0.92 20.89 0.65
N GLU A 127 1.07 22.09 0.08
CA GLU A 127 1.50 22.25 -1.32
C GLU A 127 2.94 21.75 -1.56
N HIS A 128 3.82 21.87 -0.56
CA HIS A 128 5.19 21.34 -0.66
C HIS A 128 5.16 19.81 -0.67
N ILE A 129 4.34 19.20 0.19
CA ILE A 129 4.10 17.75 0.19
C ILE A 129 3.59 17.31 -1.18
N TYR A 130 2.51 17.93 -1.66
CA TYR A 130 1.88 17.58 -2.93
C TYR A 130 2.88 17.61 -4.09
N LYS A 131 3.59 18.73 -4.27
CA LYS A 131 4.57 18.88 -5.37
C LYS A 131 5.74 17.91 -5.24
N THR A 132 6.25 17.65 -4.04
CA THR A 132 7.32 16.66 -3.85
C THR A 132 6.85 15.26 -4.25
N LEU A 133 5.62 14.88 -3.88
CA LEU A 133 5.08 13.55 -4.19
C LEU A 133 4.70 13.39 -5.66
N GLN A 134 4.39 14.45 -6.39
CA GLN A 134 4.21 14.38 -7.85
C GLN A 134 5.45 13.83 -8.58
N HIS A 135 6.62 13.93 -7.97
CA HIS A 135 7.86 13.33 -8.48
C HIS A 135 8.10 11.89 -7.98
N ASN A 136 7.04 11.13 -7.64
CA ASN A 136 7.16 9.75 -7.15
C ASN A 136 7.79 8.77 -8.15
N TYR A 137 7.90 9.14 -9.43
CA TYR A 137 8.64 8.36 -10.43
C TYR A 137 10.14 8.32 -10.13
N LEU A 138 10.68 9.20 -9.27
CA LEU A 138 12.03 9.08 -8.73
C LEU A 138 12.13 8.12 -7.54
N PHE A 139 11.01 7.65 -7.02
CA PHE A 139 10.99 6.81 -5.82
C PHE A 139 11.07 5.34 -6.22
N THR A 140 11.87 4.58 -5.47
CA THR A 140 11.77 3.13 -5.50
C THR A 140 10.46 2.70 -4.83
N GLU A 141 10.04 1.45 -5.06
CA GLU A 141 8.87 0.90 -4.37
C GLU A 141 9.01 0.96 -2.85
N ALA A 142 10.23 0.77 -2.32
CA ALA A 142 10.49 0.86 -0.88
C ALA A 142 10.19 2.27 -0.33
N ILE A 143 10.58 3.31 -1.07
CA ILE A 143 10.29 4.70 -0.71
C ILE A 143 8.80 5.00 -0.82
N ASN A 144 8.13 4.54 -1.88
CA ASN A 144 6.68 4.70 -2.02
C ASN A 144 5.91 4.08 -0.84
N GLN A 145 6.28 2.89 -0.40
CA GLN A 145 5.65 2.25 0.75
C GLN A 145 5.93 2.99 2.06
N LEU A 146 7.13 3.55 2.21
CA LEU A 146 7.48 4.37 3.37
C LEU A 146 6.62 5.64 3.45
N VAL A 147 6.33 6.29 2.31
CA VAL A 147 5.38 7.41 2.24
C VAL A 147 3.95 6.97 2.55
N ILE A 148 3.48 5.88 1.95
CA ILE A 148 2.14 5.33 2.18
C ILE A 148 1.93 4.99 3.66
N ASN A 149 2.88 4.28 4.28
CA ASN A 149 2.81 3.90 5.68
C ASN A 149 2.80 5.12 6.60
N PHE A 150 3.60 6.14 6.30
CA PHE A 150 3.58 7.40 7.04
C PHE A 150 2.18 8.04 7.00
N PHE A 151 1.56 8.18 5.84
CA PHE A 151 0.22 8.78 5.75
C PHE A 151 -0.88 7.89 6.34
N LYS A 152 -0.82 6.56 6.19
CA LYS A 152 -1.72 5.64 6.88
C LYS A 152 -1.65 5.81 8.39
N ALA A 153 -0.44 5.89 8.96
CA ALA A 153 -0.25 6.13 10.39
C ALA A 153 -0.87 7.47 10.83
N ARG A 154 -0.74 8.53 10.02
CA ARG A 154 -1.36 9.83 10.30
C ARG A 154 -2.89 9.79 10.20
N LEU A 155 -3.46 9.13 9.19
CA LEU A 155 -4.91 8.97 9.06
C LEU A 155 -5.50 8.14 10.21
N ASN A 156 -4.84 7.04 10.59
CA ASN A 156 -5.23 6.20 11.72
C ASN A 156 -5.12 6.96 13.06
N TYR A 157 -4.09 7.78 13.23
CA TYR A 157 -3.99 8.70 14.36
C TYR A 157 -5.19 9.64 14.41
N ALA A 158 -5.58 10.23 13.27
CA ALA A 158 -6.74 11.12 13.21
C ALA A 158 -8.05 10.40 13.54
N CYS A 159 -8.22 9.16 13.07
CA CYS A 159 -9.36 8.31 13.40
C CYS A 159 -9.45 8.06 14.91
N ALA A 160 -8.37 7.58 15.53
CA ALA A 160 -8.30 7.34 16.96
C ALA A 160 -8.50 8.62 17.79
N TYR A 161 -8.02 9.77 17.29
CA TYR A 161 -8.21 11.07 17.93
C TYR A 161 -9.68 11.48 17.98
N LEU A 162 -10.43 11.26 16.89
CA LEU A 162 -11.88 11.52 16.82
C LEU A 162 -12.68 10.55 17.69
N GLN A 163 -12.36 9.25 17.65
CA GLN A 163 -13.01 8.21 18.46
C GLN A 163 -12.91 8.50 19.97
N LYS A 164 -11.76 9.01 20.41
CA LYS A 164 -11.53 9.42 21.81
C LYS A 164 -12.20 10.76 22.17
N GLY A 165 -12.89 11.40 21.24
CA GLY A 165 -13.58 12.67 21.47
C GLY A 165 -12.65 13.88 21.63
N LYS A 166 -11.35 13.75 21.36
CA LYS A 166 -10.34 14.79 21.62
C LYS A 166 -10.48 16.03 20.75
N LEU A 167 -11.36 16.01 19.76
CA LEU A 167 -11.71 17.18 18.96
C LEU A 167 -12.22 18.36 19.82
N SER A 168 -12.84 18.10 20.99
CA SER A 168 -13.24 19.16 21.92
C SER A 168 -12.08 19.86 22.60
N GLU A 169 -10.89 19.26 22.62
CA GLU A 169 -9.70 19.82 23.26
C GLU A 169 -8.95 20.73 22.28
N LYS A 170 -8.49 20.19 21.15
CA LYS A 170 -7.77 20.94 20.11
C LYS A 170 -7.98 20.30 18.73
N GLN A 171 -8.13 21.13 17.69
CA GLN A 171 -8.25 20.65 16.30
C GLN A 171 -6.89 20.46 15.61
N TYR A 172 -5.88 21.24 16.02
CA TYR A 172 -4.57 21.31 15.38
C TYR A 172 -3.91 19.95 15.10
N PRO A 173 -3.92 18.95 16.03
CA PRO A 173 -3.23 17.68 15.81
C PRO A 173 -3.74 16.89 14.61
N ILE A 174 -4.97 17.17 14.16
CA ILE A 174 -5.60 16.51 13.02
C ILE A 174 -6.07 17.52 11.96
N ALA A 175 -5.61 18.76 12.01
CA ALA A 175 -6.11 19.80 11.10
C ALA A 175 -5.86 19.45 9.61
N PHE A 176 -4.82 18.66 9.34
CA PHE A 176 -4.43 18.24 8.00
C PHE A 176 -5.52 17.48 7.23
N ILE A 177 -6.40 16.72 7.91
CA ILE A 177 -7.48 15.98 7.22
C ILE A 177 -8.59 16.89 6.67
N SER A 178 -8.60 18.17 7.04
CA SER A 178 -9.53 19.18 6.53
C SER A 178 -9.01 19.96 5.31
N ASN A 179 -7.76 19.69 4.89
CA ASN A 179 -7.13 20.41 3.80
C ASN A 179 -7.22 19.63 2.48
N LYS A 180 -7.79 20.26 1.44
CA LYS A 180 -7.94 19.63 0.11
C LYS A 180 -6.61 19.19 -0.51
N THR A 181 -5.55 20.00 -0.39
CA THR A 181 -4.24 19.73 -0.99
C THR A 181 -3.55 18.55 -0.31
N PHE A 182 -3.79 18.36 0.99
CA PHE A 182 -3.38 17.13 1.66
C PHE A 182 -4.09 15.90 1.06
N ILE A 183 -5.40 15.98 0.81
CA ILE A 183 -6.14 14.89 0.15
C ILE A 183 -5.64 14.67 -1.29
N ASP A 184 -5.36 15.74 -2.04
CA ASP A 184 -4.76 15.66 -3.37
C ASP A 184 -3.39 14.97 -3.33
N SER A 185 -2.64 15.11 -2.23
CA SER A 185 -1.35 14.40 -2.01
C SER A 185 -1.53 12.89 -1.82
N LEU A 186 -2.68 12.45 -1.29
CA LEU A 186 -2.99 11.02 -1.18
C LEU A 186 -3.26 10.41 -2.56
N ASN A 187 -3.80 11.19 -3.49
CA ASN A 187 -4.12 10.74 -4.86
C ASN A 187 -2.87 10.38 -5.69
N THR A 188 -1.68 10.78 -5.26
CA THR A 188 -0.41 10.30 -5.83
C THR A 188 -0.25 8.78 -5.66
N TYR A 189 -0.98 8.17 -4.72
CA TYR A 189 -1.04 6.72 -4.49
C TYR A 189 -2.51 6.22 -4.56
N PRO A 190 -3.04 6.01 -5.79
CA PRO A 190 -4.42 5.62 -5.97
C PRO A 190 -4.78 4.38 -5.15
N ASP A 191 -5.96 4.44 -4.52
CA ASP A 191 -6.56 3.37 -3.72
C ASP A 191 -5.83 2.91 -2.45
N ALA A 192 -4.60 3.40 -2.20
CA ALA A 192 -3.77 2.98 -1.07
C ALA A 192 -4.39 3.33 0.29
N PHE A 193 -5.25 4.35 0.35
CA PHE A 193 -5.82 4.90 1.59
C PHE A 193 -7.33 4.66 1.74
N ASN A 194 -7.93 3.82 0.89
CA ASN A 194 -9.38 3.64 0.85
C ASN A 194 -9.98 3.13 2.17
N GLU A 195 -9.28 2.25 2.87
CA GLU A 195 -9.75 1.68 4.14
C GLU A 195 -9.67 2.74 5.24
N GLU A 196 -8.52 3.42 5.35
CA GLU A 196 -8.29 4.47 6.34
C GLU A 196 -9.25 5.65 6.15
N ILE A 197 -9.50 6.08 4.91
CA ILE A 197 -10.45 7.16 4.62
C ILE A 197 -11.89 6.72 4.90
N LEU A 198 -12.27 5.48 4.59
CA LEU A 198 -13.63 4.99 4.89
C LEU A 198 -13.91 4.98 6.40
N GLU A 199 -12.96 4.48 7.19
CA GLU A 199 -13.07 4.45 8.65
C GLU A 199 -13.11 5.87 9.22
N LEU A 200 -12.17 6.72 8.81
CA LEU A 200 -12.10 8.11 9.27
C LEU A 200 -13.34 8.91 8.87
N ASN A 201 -13.86 8.73 7.65
CA ASN A 201 -15.09 9.37 7.18
C ASN A 201 -16.29 8.98 8.05
N SER A 202 -16.36 7.72 8.51
CA SER A 202 -17.41 7.26 9.41
C SER A 202 -17.38 8.01 10.74
N GLU A 203 -16.20 8.16 11.35
CA GLU A 203 -16.03 8.90 12.61
C GLU A 203 -16.32 10.41 12.47
N VAL A 204 -15.95 10.99 11.33
CA VAL A 204 -16.23 12.39 10.99
C VAL A 204 -17.74 12.62 10.89
N ILE A 205 -18.48 11.74 10.22
CA ILE A 205 -19.94 11.82 10.09
C ILE A 205 -20.61 11.67 11.46
N ASP A 206 -20.18 10.73 12.28
CA ASP A 206 -20.71 10.52 13.62
C ASP A 206 -20.55 11.78 14.47
N THR A 207 -19.36 12.38 14.43
CA THR A 207 -19.06 13.63 15.14
C THR A 207 -19.86 14.81 14.58
N TYR A 208 -19.97 14.93 13.26
CA TYR A 208 -20.77 15.95 12.59
C TYR A 208 -22.24 15.89 13.03
N ASN A 209 -22.85 14.70 13.00
CA ASN A 209 -24.24 14.50 13.35
C ASN A 209 -24.51 14.78 14.84
N ARG A 210 -23.61 14.34 15.73
CA ARG A 210 -23.70 14.64 17.17
C ARG A 210 -23.70 16.15 17.44
N LEU A 211 -22.92 16.91 16.68
CA LEU A 211 -22.77 18.35 16.86
C LEU A 211 -23.77 19.19 16.04
N ARG A 212 -24.54 18.58 15.13
CA ARG A 212 -25.43 19.24 14.17
C ARG A 212 -26.49 20.14 14.80
N ARG A 213 -26.86 19.90 16.06
CA ARG A 213 -27.79 20.79 16.81
C ARG A 213 -27.24 22.20 17.02
N ASN A 214 -25.92 22.37 16.94
CA ASN A 214 -25.27 23.68 17.03
C ASN A 214 -24.21 23.82 15.93
N THR A 215 -24.68 24.24 14.76
CA THR A 215 -23.87 24.41 13.53
C THR A 215 -22.83 25.52 13.62
N SER A 216 -22.89 26.36 14.66
CA SER A 216 -21.90 27.43 14.89
C SER A 216 -20.60 26.92 15.54
N ARG A 217 -20.60 25.71 16.12
CA ARG A 217 -19.43 25.14 16.80
C ARG A 217 -18.27 24.91 15.83
N ASP A 218 -17.07 25.31 16.23
CA ASP A 218 -15.86 25.11 15.42
C ASP A 218 -15.60 23.65 15.07
N ASN A 219 -15.94 22.74 15.99
CA ASN A 219 -15.80 21.29 15.76
C ASN A 219 -16.79 20.78 14.71
N PHE A 220 -17.99 21.35 14.64
CA PHE A 220 -18.94 21.03 13.58
C PHE A 220 -18.43 21.54 12.23
N LYS A 221 -17.98 22.80 12.17
CA LYS A 221 -17.38 23.38 10.96
C LYS A 221 -16.11 22.65 10.51
N PHE A 222 -15.31 22.14 11.46
CA PHE A 222 -14.17 21.28 11.17
C PHE A 222 -14.61 20.00 10.47
N CYS A 223 -15.56 19.24 11.04
CA CYS A 223 -16.07 18.04 10.40
C CYS A 223 -16.67 18.34 9.02
N ALA A 224 -17.37 19.46 8.86
CA ALA A 224 -17.90 19.89 7.57
C ALA A 224 -16.78 20.13 6.54
N ARG A 225 -15.69 20.81 6.93
CA ARG A 225 -14.51 21.01 6.07
C ARG A 225 -13.83 19.69 5.71
N VAL A 226 -13.73 18.75 6.64
CA VAL A 226 -13.18 17.40 6.38
C VAL A 226 -14.02 16.65 5.34
N MET A 227 -15.36 16.66 5.49
CA MET A 227 -16.26 16.01 4.52
C MET A 227 -16.08 16.61 3.12
N VAL A 228 -15.94 17.94 3.01
CA VAL A 228 -15.66 18.60 1.73
C VAL A 228 -14.29 18.23 1.18
N ALA A 229 -13.25 18.19 2.02
CA ALA A 229 -11.90 17.82 1.60
C ALA A 229 -11.87 16.37 1.08
N PHE A 230 -12.57 15.44 1.73
CA PHE A 230 -12.57 14.03 1.33
C PHE A 230 -13.18 13.77 -0.05
N ALA A 231 -14.05 14.64 -0.55
CA ALA A 231 -14.54 14.54 -1.93
C ALA A 231 -13.44 14.75 -2.99
N HIS A 232 -12.27 15.29 -2.62
CA HIS A 232 -11.11 15.37 -3.50
C HIS A 232 -10.37 14.03 -3.64
N LEU A 233 -10.69 13.01 -2.83
CA LEU A 233 -10.04 11.70 -2.96
C LEU A 233 -10.41 11.06 -4.30
N ASP A 234 -9.39 10.78 -5.11
CA ASP A 234 -9.56 10.02 -6.34
C ASP A 234 -9.34 8.53 -6.07
N THR A 235 -10.41 7.76 -6.17
CA THR A 235 -10.40 6.32 -5.93
C THR A 235 -11.16 5.58 -7.03
N SER A 236 -10.66 4.41 -7.39
CA SER A 236 -11.37 3.48 -8.28
C SER A 236 -12.60 2.85 -7.61
N LYS A 237 -12.70 2.91 -6.27
CA LYS A 237 -13.88 2.45 -5.50
C LYS A 237 -15.03 3.43 -5.64
N VAL A 238 -15.81 3.27 -6.70
CA VAL A 238 -16.99 4.09 -7.04
C VAL A 238 -17.93 4.34 -5.84
N PHE A 239 -18.18 3.33 -5.00
CA PHE A 239 -19.04 3.48 -3.82
C PHE A 239 -18.44 4.44 -2.79
N LEU A 240 -17.14 4.34 -2.54
CA LEU A 240 -16.44 5.25 -1.62
C LEU A 240 -16.48 6.67 -2.18
N LYS A 241 -16.11 6.85 -3.46
CA LYS A 241 -16.13 8.15 -4.15
C LYS A 241 -17.51 8.83 -4.07
N GLU A 242 -18.58 8.12 -4.45
CA GLU A 242 -19.94 8.66 -4.37
C GLU A 242 -20.35 9.01 -2.92
N THR A 243 -19.90 8.22 -1.93
CA THR A 243 -20.19 8.49 -0.52
C THR A 243 -19.50 9.78 -0.06
N LEU A 244 -18.22 9.97 -0.41
CA LEU A 244 -17.47 11.16 -0.04
C LEU A 244 -18.03 12.41 -0.73
N GLU A 245 -18.37 12.32 -2.03
CA GLU A 245 -19.02 13.41 -2.78
C GLU A 245 -20.38 13.79 -2.19
N SER A 246 -21.23 12.80 -1.86
CA SER A 246 -22.54 13.05 -1.25
C SER A 246 -22.42 13.68 0.13
N ASN A 247 -21.44 13.26 0.93
CA ASN A 247 -21.15 13.85 2.23
C ASN A 247 -20.69 15.30 2.09
N ALA A 248 -19.78 15.57 1.15
CA ALA A 248 -19.32 16.92 0.85
C ALA A 248 -20.48 17.84 0.45
N GLU A 249 -21.40 17.37 -0.40
CA GLU A 249 -22.55 18.16 -0.85
C GLU A 249 -23.44 18.61 0.32
N ILE A 250 -23.67 17.74 1.31
CA ILE A 250 -24.40 18.06 2.54
C ILE A 250 -23.63 19.04 3.43
N ALA A 251 -22.31 18.90 3.51
CA ALA A 251 -21.47 19.69 4.41
C ALA A 251 -21.10 21.07 3.85
N LYS A 252 -21.24 21.27 2.52
CA LYS A 252 -20.70 22.42 1.79
C LYS A 252 -21.17 23.77 2.33
N GLU A 253 -22.46 23.89 2.68
CA GLU A 253 -23.04 25.13 3.22
C GLU A 253 -22.48 25.51 4.60
N TYR A 254 -21.95 24.54 5.35
CA TYR A 254 -21.42 24.76 6.70
C TYR A 254 -19.90 24.85 6.74
N ALA A 255 -19.19 24.26 5.77
CA ALA A 255 -17.74 24.22 5.71
C ALA A 255 -17.12 25.62 5.54
N PHE A 256 -17.77 26.47 4.75
CA PHE A 256 -17.35 27.84 4.46
C PHE A 256 -18.54 28.76 4.66
N SER A 257 -18.85 29.10 5.92
CA SER A 257 -19.92 30.05 6.21
C SER A 257 -19.59 31.41 5.58
N SER A 258 -20.20 31.71 4.43
CA SER A 258 -20.30 33.09 3.95
C SER A 258 -21.21 33.83 4.90
N THR A 259 -20.79 35.00 5.36
CA THR A 259 -21.65 36.05 5.91
C THR A 259 -22.68 36.45 4.84
N ARG A 260 -23.71 35.63 4.65
CA ARG A 260 -24.93 35.99 3.93
C ARG A 260 -26.10 35.81 4.87
N ASP A 261 -26.84 36.90 5.01
CA ASP A 261 -27.87 37.12 5.98
C ASP A 261 -28.93 36.03 6.04
N LYS A 262 -29.44 35.84 7.26
CA LYS A 262 -30.58 34.98 7.56
C LYS A 262 -31.82 35.47 6.81
N GLU A 263 -32.10 34.90 5.65
CA GLU A 263 -33.48 34.91 5.14
C GLU A 263 -34.26 33.78 5.81
N LYS A 264 -35.16 34.18 6.72
CA LYS A 264 -36.25 33.35 7.20
C LYS A 264 -37.25 33.18 6.05
N SER A 265 -37.51 31.93 5.63
CA SER A 265 -38.84 31.31 5.50
C SER A 265 -38.83 30.18 4.47
N GLY A 266 -39.69 29.19 4.70
CA GLY A 266 -39.99 28.12 3.76
C GLY A 266 -39.82 26.74 4.40
N SER A 267 -40.95 26.09 4.71
CA SER A 267 -41.01 24.73 5.24
C SER A 267 -40.32 23.74 4.29
N GLY A 268 -39.06 23.42 4.59
CA GLY A 268 -38.25 22.48 3.81
C GLY A 268 -38.59 21.03 4.15
N SER A 269 -39.15 20.33 3.18
CA SER A 269 -39.50 18.91 3.18
C SER A 269 -38.34 18.00 3.63
N ASN A 270 -38.56 17.28 4.74
CA ASN A 270 -38.07 15.94 5.11
C ASN A 270 -36.78 15.36 4.46
N SER A 271 -35.67 16.08 4.48
CA SER A 271 -34.31 15.52 4.29
C SER A 271 -33.76 14.80 5.54
N TRP A 272 -34.63 14.43 6.49
CA TRP A 272 -34.26 13.90 7.81
C TRP A 272 -34.03 12.38 7.84
N SER A 273 -34.44 11.63 6.82
CA SER A 273 -34.43 10.16 6.81
C SER A 273 -33.24 9.50 6.10
N ILE A 274 -32.53 10.22 5.20
CA ILE A 274 -31.44 9.64 4.40
C ILE A 274 -30.18 9.38 5.25
N VAL A 275 -29.90 10.25 6.22
CA VAL A 275 -28.76 10.09 7.13
C VAL A 275 -28.92 8.84 8.01
N PHE A 276 -30.15 8.42 8.32
CA PHE A 276 -30.42 7.25 9.16
C PHE A 276 -30.29 5.92 8.40
N ILE A 277 -30.59 5.89 7.09
CA ILE A 277 -30.61 4.66 6.28
C ILE A 277 -29.20 4.25 5.85
N VAL A 278 -28.34 5.22 5.48
CA VAL A 278 -26.92 4.93 5.18
C VAL A 278 -26.18 4.47 6.45
N PHE A 279 -26.60 4.97 7.63
CA PHE A 279 -26.08 4.60 8.95
C PHE A 279 -26.34 3.14 9.32
N ILE A 280 -27.56 2.64 9.05
CA ILE A 280 -27.92 1.25 9.37
C ILE A 280 -27.11 0.26 8.53
N VAL A 281 -26.88 0.56 7.25
CA VAL A 281 -26.12 -0.33 6.36
C VAL A 281 -24.63 -0.34 6.71
N ILE A 282 -24.03 0.83 7.02
CA ILE A 282 -22.62 0.91 7.42
C ILE A 282 -22.41 0.31 8.82
N ARG A 283 -23.32 0.57 9.79
CA ARG A 283 -23.26 -0.08 11.11
C ARG A 283 -23.52 -1.59 11.04
N LEU A 284 -24.42 -2.10 10.20
CA LEU A 284 -24.63 -3.55 10.05
C LEU A 284 -23.39 -4.22 9.48
N ILE A 285 -22.73 -3.62 8.48
CA ILE A 285 -21.49 -4.15 7.92
C ILE A 285 -20.35 -4.14 8.97
N ILE A 286 -20.25 -3.08 9.79
CA ILE A 286 -19.22 -2.97 10.84
C ILE A 286 -19.53 -3.83 12.08
N TRP A 287 -20.80 -3.95 12.48
CA TRP A 287 -21.22 -4.73 13.65
C TRP A 287 -21.14 -6.24 13.37
N ILE A 288 -21.54 -6.67 12.16
CA ILE A 288 -21.32 -8.06 11.71
C ILE A 288 -19.81 -8.35 11.57
N ALA A 289 -18.98 -7.37 11.21
CA ALA A 289 -17.53 -7.53 11.20
C ALA A 289 -16.87 -7.52 12.59
N LYS A 290 -17.47 -6.86 13.59
CA LYS A 290 -16.98 -6.82 14.98
C LYS A 290 -17.40 -8.02 15.82
N ASP A 291 -18.62 -8.54 15.62
CA ASP A 291 -19.12 -9.68 16.41
C ASP A 291 -18.51 -11.04 15.99
N VAL A 292 -17.83 -11.10 14.84
CA VAL A 292 -17.06 -12.28 14.41
C VAL A 292 -15.61 -12.25 14.94
N SER A 293 -15.19 -11.18 15.62
CA SER A 293 -13.87 -11.07 16.26
C SER A 293 -14.00 -10.88 17.77
N ASN A 294 -14.30 -11.96 18.50
CA ASN A 294 -13.99 -12.02 19.92
C ASN A 294 -12.58 -12.58 20.11
N ASP A 295 -11.89 -11.94 21.05
CA ASP A 295 -10.50 -12.08 21.52
C ASP A 295 -9.38 -11.44 20.70
N SER A 296 -8.59 -10.64 21.44
CA SER A 296 -7.38 -9.89 21.08
C SER A 296 -7.60 -8.41 20.69
N ARG A 297 -8.08 -7.59 21.64
CA ARG A 297 -7.69 -6.17 21.65
C ARG A 297 -6.21 -6.11 22.03
N PRO A 298 -5.30 -5.57 21.20
CA PRO A 298 -3.99 -5.19 21.68
C PRO A 298 -4.17 -3.93 22.53
N ASP A 299 -3.76 -3.98 23.79
CA ASP A 299 -3.52 -2.77 24.58
C ASP A 299 -2.42 -1.96 23.90
N PHE A 300 -2.83 -0.98 23.10
CA PHE A 300 -1.93 0.06 22.64
C PHE A 300 -1.66 0.99 23.83
N ASN A 301 -0.57 0.74 24.54
CA ASN A 301 0.04 1.77 25.37
C ASN A 301 0.33 2.97 24.48
N SER A 302 -0.32 4.10 24.77
CA SER A 302 -0.10 5.35 24.05
C SER A 302 1.35 5.78 24.24
N ILE A 303 2.15 5.75 23.17
CA ILE A 303 3.42 6.47 23.15
C ILE A 303 3.06 7.96 23.27
N ASN A 304 3.38 8.51 24.44
CA ASN A 304 3.04 9.87 24.79
C ASN A 304 4.05 10.81 24.12
N PHE A 305 3.65 11.44 23.00
CA PHE A 305 4.45 12.44 22.28
C PHE A 305 4.21 13.88 22.80
N GLU A 306 3.53 14.02 23.93
CA GLU A 306 3.38 15.29 24.63
C GLU A 306 4.68 15.63 25.40
N ASN A 307 5.70 16.08 24.68
CA ASN A 307 6.68 17.09 25.14
C ASN A 307 7.78 17.30 24.09
N PHE A 308 7.42 17.96 22.99
CA PHE A 308 8.37 18.67 22.15
C PHE A 308 8.18 20.18 22.36
N ASN A 309 8.52 20.65 23.56
CA ASN A 309 8.76 22.08 23.79
C ASN A 309 10.24 22.36 23.54
N TYR A 310 10.56 22.79 22.32
CA TYR A 310 11.84 23.45 22.05
C TYR A 310 11.79 24.85 22.69
N ARG A 311 12.48 25.01 23.81
CA ARG A 311 12.87 26.34 24.31
C ARG A 311 14.38 26.42 24.24
N SER A 312 14.87 27.38 23.48
CA SER A 312 16.29 27.66 23.31
C SER A 312 16.92 28.11 24.62
N ASN A 313 18.13 27.61 24.91
CA ASN A 313 19.33 28.42 25.14
C ASN A 313 20.48 27.55 25.69
N GLY A 314 21.68 27.77 25.14
CA GLY A 314 22.92 27.82 25.92
C GLY A 314 23.65 26.51 26.26
N THR A 315 24.65 26.21 25.42
CA THR A 315 26.03 25.79 25.77
C THR A 315 26.31 24.52 26.58
N ASN A 316 27.23 23.75 26.00
CA ASN A 316 28.23 22.85 26.57
C ASN A 316 27.86 21.37 26.81
N SER A 317 28.50 20.55 25.97
CA SER A 317 29.22 19.30 26.28
C SER A 317 28.56 18.35 27.28
N ASP A 318 27.81 17.40 26.75
CA ASP A 318 28.19 15.97 26.72
C ASP A 318 26.95 15.21 26.25
N SER A 319 26.98 14.73 25.01
CA SER A 319 25.82 14.16 24.33
C SER A 319 25.67 12.67 24.66
N PRO A 320 24.63 12.23 25.40
CA PRO A 320 24.26 10.82 25.51
C PRO A 320 23.19 10.43 24.47
N ASN A 321 22.94 11.28 23.45
CA ASN A 321 21.80 11.14 22.54
C ASN A 321 22.14 10.60 21.15
N LEU A 322 23.40 10.21 20.90
CA LEU A 322 23.78 9.45 19.70
C LEU A 322 23.81 7.92 19.92
N THR A 323 23.82 7.45 21.17
CA THR A 323 23.93 6.02 21.50
C THR A 323 22.64 5.22 21.34
N ARG A 324 21.48 5.84 21.12
CA ARG A 324 20.20 5.13 20.90
C ARG A 324 19.80 4.94 19.44
N LEU A 325 20.38 5.69 18.50
CA LEU A 325 20.20 5.44 17.07
C LEU A 325 21.20 4.39 16.56
N ASP A 326 22.39 4.32 17.17
CA ASP A 326 23.37 3.27 16.91
C ASP A 326 22.95 1.89 17.44
N SER A 327 22.08 1.81 18.46
CA SER A 327 21.52 0.52 18.92
C SER A 327 20.52 -0.05 17.93
N ILE A 328 19.72 0.82 17.28
CA ILE A 328 18.76 0.43 16.23
C ILE A 328 19.51 -0.05 14.97
N ILE A 329 20.63 0.59 14.63
CA ILE A 329 21.44 0.20 13.45
C ILE A 329 22.27 -1.07 13.73
N ARG A 330 22.74 -1.29 14.98
CA ARG A 330 23.45 -2.52 15.37
C ARG A 330 22.54 -3.75 15.51
N GLU A 331 21.27 -3.60 15.85
CA GLU A 331 20.30 -4.73 15.89
C GLU A 331 19.86 -5.18 14.50
N VAL A 332 19.84 -4.30 13.49
CA VAL A 332 19.54 -4.70 12.09
C VAL A 332 20.64 -5.58 11.47
N GLN A 333 21.85 -5.63 12.06
CA GLN A 333 22.99 -6.42 11.54
C GLN A 333 23.25 -7.75 12.26
N LYS A 334 22.44 -8.15 13.25
CA LYS A 334 22.53 -9.49 13.87
C LYS A 334 21.16 -10.17 13.83
N GLY A 335 21.07 -11.21 13.01
CA GLY A 335 19.82 -11.94 12.81
C GLY A 335 19.38 -12.83 13.97
N ASN A 336 18.20 -13.41 13.70
CA ASN A 336 17.53 -14.58 14.27
C ASN A 336 16.49 -14.37 15.38
N ALA A 337 15.33 -14.99 15.11
CA ALA A 337 14.20 -15.35 15.96
C ALA A 337 13.34 -14.16 16.44
N ASP A 338 12.00 -14.21 16.43
CA ASP A 338 11.18 -15.31 16.91
C ASP A 338 9.98 -15.68 16.01
N GLU A 339 9.87 -16.99 15.80
CA GLU A 339 8.90 -17.75 15.01
C GLU A 339 7.73 -18.27 15.89
N GLU A 340 7.57 -17.72 17.10
CA GLU A 340 6.77 -18.33 18.16
C GLU A 340 5.30 -17.87 18.20
N ASP A 341 4.99 -16.66 17.72
CA ASP A 341 3.61 -16.12 17.74
C ASP A 341 2.71 -16.58 16.58
N LEU A 342 3.25 -17.29 15.59
CA LEU A 342 2.45 -17.93 14.52
C LEU A 342 2.03 -19.37 14.84
N ARG A 343 2.69 -20.02 15.81
CA ARG A 343 2.32 -21.38 16.23
C ARG A 343 0.97 -21.40 16.92
N ASN A 344 0.64 -20.39 17.71
CA ASN A 344 -0.59 -20.39 18.53
C ASN A 344 -1.90 -20.26 17.75
N VAL A 345 -1.87 -19.87 16.47
CA VAL A 345 -3.06 -19.88 15.59
C VAL A 345 -3.17 -21.18 14.78
N LEU A 346 -2.11 -22.01 14.75
CA LEU A 346 -2.03 -23.23 13.91
C LEU A 346 -1.69 -24.53 14.68
N SER A 347 -1.36 -24.49 15.97
CA SER A 347 -1.04 -25.69 16.76
C SER A 347 -2.24 -26.20 17.56
N GLY A 348 -2.95 -27.18 17.01
CA GLY A 348 -3.68 -28.18 17.79
C GLY A 348 -2.78 -29.40 17.99
N ASN A 349 -2.46 -29.71 19.25
CA ASN A 349 -1.58 -30.77 19.73
C ASN A 349 -1.43 -32.02 18.85
N SER A 350 -0.19 -32.39 18.53
CA SER A 350 0.25 -33.79 18.60
C SER A 350 1.79 -33.89 18.61
N LYS A 351 2.28 -34.75 19.50
CA LYS A 351 3.69 -35.07 19.76
C LYS A 351 4.44 -35.60 18.54
N SER A 352 5.73 -35.34 18.56
CA SER A 352 6.82 -35.84 17.71
C SER A 352 6.72 -37.31 17.31
N SER A 353 7.03 -37.58 16.05
CA SER A 353 7.71 -38.81 15.61
C SER A 353 8.41 -38.53 14.27
N ASP A 354 9.73 -38.66 14.28
CA ASP A 354 10.59 -38.64 13.10
C ASP A 354 10.19 -39.73 12.09
N ASN A 355 10.23 -39.38 10.80
CA ASN A 355 11.08 -40.08 9.82
C ASN A 355 10.98 -39.41 8.45
N ALA A 356 12.16 -39.06 7.93
CA ALA A 356 12.37 -38.50 6.61
C ALA A 356 12.08 -39.51 5.49
N SER A 357 11.44 -39.05 4.42
CA SER A 357 11.75 -39.53 3.08
C SER A 357 11.55 -38.41 2.04
N SER A 358 12.47 -38.41 1.10
CA SER A 358 12.86 -37.36 0.18
C SER A 358 11.88 -37.13 -0.97
N THR A 359 11.40 -35.89 -1.10
CA THR A 359 11.14 -35.19 -2.37
C THR A 359 11.16 -33.71 -2.03
N GLU A 360 12.28 -33.03 -2.28
CA GLU A 360 12.45 -31.61 -1.96
C GLU A 360 11.53 -30.74 -2.83
N GLY A 361 10.29 -30.56 -2.37
CA GLY A 361 9.39 -29.54 -2.90
C GLY A 361 9.97 -28.15 -2.63
N LYS A 362 9.86 -27.23 -3.59
CA LYS A 362 10.26 -25.83 -3.37
C LYS A 362 9.39 -25.25 -2.24
N TYR A 363 10.00 -25.04 -1.08
CA TYR A 363 9.32 -24.50 0.09
C TYR A 363 8.96 -23.01 -0.11
N LYS A 364 7.78 -22.66 0.40
CA LYS A 364 7.15 -21.33 0.55
C LYS A 364 8.09 -20.14 0.30
N LEU A 365 7.92 -19.47 -0.84
CA LEU A 365 8.40 -18.10 -0.98
C LEU A 365 7.36 -17.17 -0.36
N SER A 366 7.81 -16.19 0.43
CA SER A 366 7.00 -15.09 0.95
C SER A 366 6.34 -14.23 -0.16
N ASN A 367 6.49 -14.59 -1.44
CA ASN A 367 6.08 -13.84 -2.62
C ASN A 367 4.73 -14.26 -3.23
N HIS A 368 4.09 -15.34 -2.78
CA HIS A 368 2.93 -15.91 -3.52
C HIS A 368 1.60 -15.17 -3.31
N ILE A 369 1.33 -14.60 -2.12
CA ILE A 369 0.19 -13.67 -1.93
C ILE A 369 0.37 -12.41 -2.78
N ARG A 370 1.61 -11.91 -2.89
CA ARG A 370 1.94 -10.77 -3.78
C ARG A 370 1.73 -11.14 -5.24
N PHE A 371 2.15 -12.33 -5.66
CA PHE A 371 1.93 -12.83 -7.01
C PHE A 371 0.44 -12.88 -7.37
N LEU A 372 -0.38 -13.54 -6.52
CA LEU A 372 -1.82 -13.65 -6.75
C LEU A 372 -2.52 -12.28 -6.75
N TYR A 373 -2.08 -11.37 -5.88
CA TYR A 373 -2.58 -10.00 -5.85
C TYR A 373 -2.25 -9.24 -7.15
N MET A 374 -1.00 -9.32 -7.62
CA MET A 374 -0.59 -8.71 -8.88
C MET A 374 -1.36 -9.27 -10.08
N MET A 375 -1.61 -10.59 -10.10
CA MET A 375 -2.43 -11.24 -11.14
C MET A 375 -3.86 -10.68 -11.14
N ARG A 376 -4.49 -10.55 -9.97
CA ARG A 376 -5.82 -9.94 -9.87
C ARG A 376 -5.85 -8.49 -10.36
N GLN A 377 -4.85 -7.68 -10.00
CA GLN A 377 -4.76 -6.29 -10.47
C GLN A 377 -4.66 -6.20 -11.99
N LYS A 378 -3.89 -7.10 -12.61
CA LYS A 378 -3.77 -7.18 -14.06
C LYS A 378 -5.11 -7.48 -14.75
N VAL A 379 -5.89 -8.42 -14.21
CA VAL A 379 -7.25 -8.73 -14.67
C VAL A 379 -8.18 -7.51 -14.58
N ILE A 380 -8.08 -6.74 -13.49
CA ILE A 380 -8.92 -5.55 -13.27
C ILE A 380 -8.61 -4.44 -14.28
N ARG A 381 -7.32 -4.20 -14.56
CA ARG A 381 -6.88 -3.13 -15.48
C ARG A 381 -7.26 -3.39 -16.94
N LYS A 382 -7.46 -4.66 -17.31
CA LYS A 382 -7.76 -5.10 -18.68
C LYS A 382 -6.71 -4.65 -19.71
N ASP A 383 -5.44 -4.67 -19.31
CA ASP A 383 -4.33 -4.34 -20.19
C ASP A 383 -4.15 -5.46 -21.22
N SER A 384 -4.79 -5.32 -22.40
CA SER A 384 -4.61 -6.22 -23.53
C SER A 384 -3.40 -5.78 -24.35
N THR A 385 -2.51 -6.71 -24.63
CA THR A 385 -1.33 -6.48 -25.47
C THR A 385 -1.39 -7.39 -26.68
N ASP A 386 -1.00 -6.93 -27.86
CA ASP A 386 -0.91 -7.74 -29.07
C ASP A 386 0.34 -8.64 -29.06
N LEU A 387 0.41 -9.54 -28.08
CA LEU A 387 1.45 -10.55 -27.96
C LEU A 387 0.91 -11.90 -28.47
N ASN A 388 1.81 -12.70 -29.06
CA ASN A 388 1.46 -14.02 -29.55
C ASN A 388 1.17 -14.98 -28.38
N PRO A 389 0.05 -15.71 -28.41
CA PRO A 389 -0.29 -16.70 -27.39
C PRO A 389 0.72 -17.85 -27.38
N THR A 390 1.04 -18.30 -26.17
CA THR A 390 1.79 -19.51 -25.86
C THR A 390 0.80 -20.63 -25.59
N GLU A 391 0.93 -21.75 -26.30
CA GLU A 391 0.11 -22.92 -26.06
C GLU A 391 0.56 -23.63 -24.76
N LEU A 392 -0.40 -23.97 -23.90
CA LEU A 392 -0.14 -24.69 -22.66
C LEU A 392 -0.52 -26.17 -22.80
N GLU A 393 0.38 -27.06 -22.38
CA GLU A 393 0.08 -28.49 -22.30
C GLU A 393 -0.98 -28.76 -21.22
N ALA A 394 -2.02 -29.52 -21.54
CA ALA A 394 -3.09 -29.84 -20.60
C ALA A 394 -2.56 -30.46 -19.30
N PHE A 395 -3.08 -30.01 -18.15
CA PHE A 395 -2.71 -30.48 -16.82
C PHE A 395 -1.25 -30.23 -16.41
N SER A 396 -0.57 -29.32 -17.11
CA SER A 396 0.78 -28.86 -16.77
C SER A 396 0.79 -27.72 -15.74
N ASN A 397 1.98 -27.34 -15.30
CA ASN A 397 2.18 -26.20 -14.41
C ASN A 397 2.55 -24.95 -15.24
N PRO A 398 1.66 -23.93 -15.35
CA PRO A 398 1.94 -22.72 -16.10
C PRO A 398 2.97 -21.79 -15.42
N TYR A 399 3.34 -22.04 -14.17
CA TYR A 399 4.27 -21.23 -13.38
C TYR A 399 5.36 -22.08 -12.69
N PRO A 400 6.19 -22.84 -13.43
CA PRO A 400 7.15 -23.80 -12.86
C PRO A 400 8.29 -23.15 -12.06
N LYS A 401 8.50 -21.84 -12.24
CA LYS A 401 9.46 -21.05 -11.47
C LYS A 401 8.93 -20.71 -10.06
N THR A 402 7.62 -20.59 -9.89
CA THR A 402 6.98 -20.03 -8.69
C THR A 402 6.19 -21.08 -7.91
N PHE A 403 5.47 -21.97 -8.62
CA PHE A 403 4.62 -22.98 -8.03
C PHE A 403 5.15 -24.37 -8.37
N ASN A 404 4.83 -25.34 -7.51
CA ASN A 404 4.98 -26.76 -7.84
C ASN A 404 3.79 -27.22 -8.71
N LEU A 405 3.92 -28.34 -9.42
CA LEU A 405 2.77 -28.92 -10.11
C LEU A 405 1.75 -29.42 -9.06
N LEU A 406 0.46 -29.09 -9.23
CA LEU A 406 -0.60 -29.71 -8.44
C LEU A 406 -0.82 -31.14 -8.97
N PRO A 407 -0.60 -32.19 -8.15
CA PRO A 407 -0.82 -33.56 -8.60
C PRO A 407 -2.28 -33.77 -8.98
N TYR A 408 -2.49 -34.44 -10.12
CA TYR A 408 -3.80 -34.71 -10.66
C TYR A 408 -3.92 -36.18 -11.09
N TYR A 409 -5.14 -36.68 -11.10
CA TYR A 409 -5.43 -38.07 -11.42
C TYR A 409 -6.51 -38.14 -12.51
N SER A 410 -6.35 -39.06 -13.46
CA SER A 410 -7.31 -39.32 -14.52
C SER A 410 -8.52 -40.12 -14.04
N ILE A 411 -8.34 -40.89 -12.95
CA ILE A 411 -9.37 -41.72 -12.33
C ILE A 411 -9.41 -41.36 -10.85
N LYS A 412 -10.58 -41.52 -10.21
CA LYS A 412 -10.74 -41.33 -8.78
C LYS A 412 -9.84 -42.32 -8.03
N ASP A 413 -8.76 -41.81 -7.45
CA ASP A 413 -7.82 -42.59 -6.66
C ASP A 413 -7.84 -42.09 -5.22
N ILE A 414 -7.84 -42.99 -4.23
CA ILE A 414 -7.76 -42.71 -2.79
C ILE A 414 -8.98 -41.95 -2.18
N ASP A 415 -9.24 -42.21 -0.89
CA ASP A 415 -10.36 -41.69 -0.09
C ASP A 415 -10.44 -40.16 0.11
N ASN A 416 -9.58 -39.35 -0.54
CA ASN A 416 -9.49 -37.90 -0.36
C ASN A 416 -9.33 -37.08 -1.67
N THR A 417 -9.75 -37.64 -2.81
CA THR A 417 -9.77 -36.89 -4.08
C THR A 417 -11.06 -36.09 -4.27
N THR A 418 -10.92 -34.85 -4.71
CA THR A 418 -11.98 -33.94 -5.14
C THR A 418 -12.01 -33.87 -6.65
N PHE A 419 -13.19 -34.05 -7.23
CA PHE A 419 -13.39 -33.88 -8.67
C PHE A 419 -13.48 -32.40 -9.01
N LEU A 420 -12.57 -31.90 -9.84
CA LEU A 420 -12.52 -30.51 -10.27
C LEU A 420 -12.91 -30.41 -11.74
N ARG A 421 -13.99 -29.68 -12.01
CA ARG A 421 -14.58 -29.53 -13.34
C ARG A 421 -14.45 -28.08 -13.83
N ASN A 422 -13.75 -27.88 -14.96
CA ASN A 422 -13.73 -26.59 -15.65
C ASN A 422 -14.92 -26.48 -16.60
N SER A 423 -15.95 -25.76 -16.18
CA SER A 423 -17.13 -25.42 -16.97
C SER A 423 -17.23 -23.91 -17.23
N SER A 424 -16.10 -23.19 -17.14
CA SER A 424 -16.04 -21.72 -17.21
C SER A 424 -16.20 -21.14 -18.62
N ASN A 425 -16.31 -22.00 -19.64
CA ASN A 425 -16.20 -21.68 -21.07
C ASN A 425 -14.83 -21.15 -21.51
N GLU A 426 -13.85 -21.14 -20.61
CA GLU A 426 -12.50 -20.63 -20.84
C GLU A 426 -11.45 -21.60 -20.29
N ASP A 427 -10.19 -21.33 -20.58
CA ASP A 427 -9.08 -22.04 -19.98
C ASP A 427 -8.94 -21.66 -18.50
N LEU A 428 -8.58 -22.63 -17.66
CA LEU A 428 -8.54 -22.47 -16.20
C LEU A 428 -7.13 -22.76 -15.67
N ILE A 429 -6.64 -21.92 -14.78
CA ILE A 429 -5.51 -22.19 -13.92
C ILE A 429 -6.01 -22.26 -12.49
N VAL A 430 -5.67 -23.34 -11.79
CA VAL A 430 -5.99 -23.52 -10.38
C VAL A 430 -4.72 -23.43 -9.56
N PHE A 431 -4.72 -22.55 -8.58
CA PHE A 431 -3.68 -22.46 -7.57
C PHE A 431 -4.18 -23.14 -6.29
N ARG A 432 -3.35 -24.02 -5.72
CA ARG A 432 -3.55 -24.57 -4.38
C ARG A 432 -2.45 -24.06 -3.47
N LEU A 433 -2.86 -23.34 -2.42
CA LEU A 433 -1.96 -22.88 -1.38
C LEU A 433 -2.10 -23.82 -0.19
N LYS A 434 -0.99 -24.45 0.18
CA LYS A 434 -0.90 -25.39 1.30
C LYS A 434 0.27 -24.98 2.18
N GLU A 435 0.18 -25.28 3.47
CA GLU A 435 1.25 -25.04 4.43
C GLU A 435 2.61 -25.56 3.91
N GLY A 436 3.48 -24.63 3.48
CA GLY A 436 4.82 -24.91 2.98
C GLY A 436 4.95 -25.16 1.47
N VAL A 437 3.89 -25.55 0.75
CA VAL A 437 3.96 -25.99 -0.66
C VAL A 437 2.82 -25.40 -1.48
N ASP A 438 3.14 -24.38 -2.29
CA ASP A 438 2.17 -23.79 -3.21
C ASP A 438 2.28 -24.46 -4.58
N GLN A 439 1.11 -24.72 -5.19
CA GLN A 439 0.99 -25.49 -6.40
C GLN A 439 0.07 -24.84 -7.43
N SER A 440 0.28 -25.16 -8.70
CA SER A 440 -0.65 -24.81 -9.77
C SER A 440 -0.80 -25.89 -10.81
N ILE A 441 -1.95 -25.88 -11.47
CA ILE A 441 -2.27 -26.72 -12.63
C ILE A 441 -3.10 -25.93 -13.63
N TYR A 442 -2.84 -26.16 -14.91
CA TYR A 442 -3.65 -25.68 -16.01
C TYR A 442 -4.65 -26.75 -16.44
N ILE A 443 -5.93 -26.39 -16.53
CA ILE A 443 -7.03 -27.26 -16.95
C ILE A 443 -7.69 -26.60 -18.17
N PRO A 444 -7.56 -27.19 -19.37
CA PRO A 444 -8.18 -26.62 -20.56
C PRO A 444 -9.70 -26.48 -20.42
N LYS A 445 -10.28 -25.62 -21.24
CA LYS A 445 -11.73 -25.48 -21.36
C LYS A 445 -12.44 -26.84 -21.48
N ASN A 446 -13.52 -27.02 -20.71
CA ASN A 446 -14.38 -28.21 -20.71
C ASN A 446 -13.66 -29.52 -20.33
N LYS A 447 -12.50 -29.44 -19.68
CA LYS A 447 -11.81 -30.59 -19.10
C LYS A 447 -12.05 -30.66 -17.59
N SER A 448 -11.83 -31.84 -17.03
CA SER A 448 -11.93 -32.12 -15.61
C SER A 448 -10.80 -33.02 -15.17
N THR A 449 -10.53 -33.02 -13.87
CA THR A 449 -9.53 -33.89 -13.27
C THR A 449 -9.83 -34.12 -11.79
N TYR A 450 -9.15 -35.07 -11.17
CA TYR A 450 -9.19 -35.26 -9.72
C TYR A 450 -7.96 -34.64 -9.09
N ILE A 451 -8.16 -33.85 -8.04
CA ILE A 451 -7.08 -33.30 -7.23
C ILE A 451 -7.26 -33.73 -5.78
N ASN A 452 -6.17 -33.91 -5.05
CA ASN A 452 -6.27 -34.11 -3.60
C ASN A 452 -6.54 -32.77 -2.92
N LEU A 453 -7.49 -32.71 -2.00
CA LEU A 453 -7.70 -31.55 -1.13
C LEU A 453 -7.70 -31.99 0.33
N ARG A 454 -7.26 -31.09 1.20
CA ARG A 454 -7.38 -31.23 2.65
C ARG A 454 -8.09 -30.02 3.21
N GLU A 455 -8.69 -30.17 4.38
CA GLU A 455 -9.17 -29.03 5.14
C GLU A 455 -8.04 -28.01 5.34
N LYS A 456 -8.41 -26.72 5.31
CA LYS A 456 -7.53 -25.55 5.33
C LYS A 456 -6.69 -25.31 4.07
N ASP A 457 -6.69 -26.20 3.08
CA ASP A 457 -6.15 -25.85 1.75
C ASP A 457 -6.89 -24.63 1.21
N CYS A 458 -6.18 -23.73 0.54
CA CYS A 458 -6.76 -22.56 -0.10
C CYS A 458 -6.66 -22.65 -1.61
N LEU A 459 -7.75 -22.36 -2.32
CA LEU A 459 -7.86 -22.48 -3.76
C LEU A 459 -8.10 -21.13 -4.42
N VAL A 460 -7.51 -20.94 -5.60
CA VAL A 460 -7.78 -19.77 -6.45
C VAL A 460 -7.97 -20.23 -7.88
N PHE A 461 -9.00 -19.71 -8.54
CA PHE A 461 -9.37 -20.02 -9.91
C PHE A 461 -9.14 -18.80 -10.79
N TYR A 462 -8.29 -18.95 -11.79
CA TYR A 462 -7.96 -17.92 -12.76
C TYR A 462 -8.31 -18.40 -14.16
N THR A 463 -9.26 -17.74 -14.83
CA THR A 463 -9.73 -18.15 -16.16
C THR A 463 -9.39 -17.12 -17.23
N GLY A 464 -9.29 -17.53 -18.49
CA GLY A 464 -9.11 -16.62 -19.62
C GLY A 464 -8.80 -17.34 -20.93
N LYS A 465 -8.36 -16.57 -21.93
CA LYS A 465 -7.88 -17.03 -23.23
C LYS A 465 -6.52 -16.43 -23.55
N ASP A 466 -5.83 -17.04 -24.50
CA ASP A 466 -4.58 -16.55 -25.08
C ASP A 466 -3.52 -16.35 -23.99
N PHE A 467 -3.01 -17.45 -23.42
CA PHE A 467 -1.99 -17.38 -22.39
C PHE A 467 -0.69 -16.80 -22.95
N ILE A 468 -0.09 -15.84 -22.28
CA ILE A 468 1.17 -15.20 -22.66
C ILE A 468 2.21 -15.52 -21.60
N GLN A 469 3.35 -16.07 -22.03
CA GLN A 469 4.49 -16.33 -21.16
C GLN A 469 5.44 -15.12 -21.17
N THR A 470 5.48 -14.38 -20.07
CA THR A 470 6.41 -13.25 -19.85
C THR A 470 7.05 -13.36 -18.46
N SER A 471 7.64 -12.27 -17.94
CA SER A 471 8.08 -12.20 -16.53
C SER A 471 6.92 -12.38 -15.53
N LEU A 472 5.69 -12.01 -15.92
CA LEU A 472 4.45 -12.31 -15.21
C LEU A 472 3.47 -12.95 -16.20
N SER A 473 3.52 -14.28 -16.38
CA SER A 473 2.63 -15.00 -17.29
C SER A 473 1.16 -14.82 -16.93
N TYR A 474 0.28 -14.75 -17.93
CA TYR A 474 -1.13 -14.36 -17.76
C TYR A 474 -1.95 -14.70 -19.01
N PHE A 475 -3.27 -14.81 -18.87
CA PHE A 475 -4.19 -14.80 -20.00
C PHE A 475 -4.37 -13.38 -20.54
N ASN A 476 -4.40 -13.20 -21.85
CA ASN A 476 -4.53 -11.88 -22.48
C ASN A 476 -5.98 -11.45 -22.69
N LYS A 477 -6.90 -12.40 -22.85
CA LYS A 477 -8.31 -12.13 -23.17
C LYS A 477 -9.27 -12.82 -22.21
N ASN A 478 -10.47 -12.25 -22.06
CA ASN A 478 -11.58 -12.79 -21.25
C ASN A 478 -11.16 -13.23 -19.85
N THR A 479 -10.27 -12.47 -19.22
CA THR A 479 -9.65 -12.89 -17.97
C THR A 479 -10.56 -12.67 -16.78
N ASP A 480 -10.61 -13.64 -15.88
CA ASP A 480 -11.34 -13.54 -14.61
C ASP A 480 -10.55 -14.20 -13.48
N PHE A 481 -10.66 -13.64 -12.28
CA PHE A 481 -9.91 -14.10 -11.11
C PHE A 481 -10.84 -14.20 -9.91
N SER A 482 -10.92 -15.39 -9.32
CA SER A 482 -11.84 -15.68 -8.22
C SER A 482 -11.37 -15.10 -6.88
N TYR A 483 -12.22 -15.20 -5.85
CA TYR A 483 -11.75 -15.12 -4.46
C TYR A 483 -10.78 -16.25 -4.13
N ILE A 484 -10.07 -16.11 -3.00
CA ILE A 484 -9.34 -17.23 -2.39
C ILE A 484 -10.35 -18.04 -1.59
N TYR A 485 -10.54 -19.31 -1.91
CA TYR A 485 -11.47 -20.19 -1.21
C TYR A 485 -10.73 -21.11 -0.26
N LYS A 486 -10.96 -20.96 1.05
CA LYS A 486 -10.46 -21.91 2.05
C LYS A 486 -11.41 -23.10 2.14
N VAL A 487 -10.87 -24.32 2.03
CA VAL A 487 -11.60 -25.55 2.33
C VAL A 487 -11.86 -25.59 3.83
N ASP A 488 -13.12 -25.47 4.21
CA ASP A 488 -13.51 -25.48 5.62
C ASP A 488 -13.78 -26.90 6.11
N SER A 489 -14.57 -27.67 5.35
CA SER A 489 -14.96 -29.03 5.67
C SER A 489 -14.98 -29.92 4.41
N LEU A 490 -14.70 -31.21 4.58
CA LEU A 490 -14.91 -32.26 3.58
C LEU A 490 -15.98 -33.23 4.10
N LEU A 491 -17.24 -32.97 3.72
CA LEU A 491 -18.42 -33.55 4.38
C LEU A 491 -18.60 -35.05 4.10
N THR A 492 -18.28 -35.53 2.89
CA THR A 492 -18.43 -36.95 2.51
C THR A 492 -17.42 -37.38 1.44
N LYS A 493 -17.33 -38.70 1.18
CA LYS A 493 -16.65 -39.22 -0.02
C LYS A 493 -17.39 -38.73 -1.27
N ASN A 494 -16.65 -38.34 -2.33
CA ASN A 494 -17.15 -37.70 -3.57
C ASN A 494 -17.33 -36.17 -3.47
N THR A 495 -16.30 -35.46 -3.05
CA THR A 495 -16.28 -33.99 -3.13
C THR A 495 -16.10 -33.53 -4.58
N GLU A 496 -16.77 -32.45 -4.96
CA GLU A 496 -16.69 -31.88 -6.31
C GLU A 496 -16.66 -30.35 -6.24
N ILE A 497 -15.88 -29.73 -7.14
CA ILE A 497 -15.87 -28.30 -7.38
C ILE A 497 -16.12 -28.08 -8.87
N THR A 498 -17.20 -27.39 -9.20
CA THR A 498 -17.46 -26.94 -10.58
C THR A 498 -17.19 -25.45 -10.69
N VAL A 499 -16.26 -25.08 -11.59
CA VAL A 499 -15.96 -23.68 -11.93
C VAL A 499 -16.82 -23.29 -13.13
N LEU A 500 -17.80 -22.41 -12.93
CA LEU A 500 -18.72 -21.94 -13.97
C LEU A 500 -18.27 -20.60 -14.57
N PRO A 501 -18.87 -20.15 -15.69
CA PRO A 501 -18.52 -18.86 -16.27
C PRO A 501 -18.83 -17.74 -15.28
N PHE A 502 -17.94 -16.76 -15.17
CA PHE A 502 -18.17 -15.60 -14.33
C PHE A 502 -19.40 -14.84 -14.81
N GLU A 503 -20.24 -14.43 -13.87
CA GLU A 503 -21.50 -13.79 -14.18
C GLU A 503 -21.45 -12.31 -13.83
N ASN A 504 -22.03 -11.51 -14.72
CA ASN A 504 -22.33 -10.12 -14.48
C ASN A 504 -23.59 -10.05 -13.61
N LYS A 505 -23.41 -9.94 -12.30
CA LYS A 505 -24.51 -9.68 -11.38
C LYS A 505 -24.85 -8.20 -11.43
N THR A 506 -26.05 -7.94 -11.91
CA THR A 506 -26.63 -6.61 -11.96
C THR A 506 -27.40 -6.35 -10.68
N TYR A 507 -26.99 -5.32 -9.97
CA TYR A 507 -27.63 -4.83 -8.77
C TYR A 507 -28.33 -3.54 -9.12
N GLU A 508 -29.65 -3.54 -8.98
CA GLU A 508 -30.44 -2.32 -9.07
C GLU A 508 -30.33 -1.58 -7.76
N SER A 509 -29.61 -0.46 -7.78
CA SER A 509 -29.68 0.50 -6.68
C SER A 509 -30.79 1.48 -6.99
N ARG A 510 -31.96 1.28 -6.37
CA ARG A 510 -33.00 2.31 -6.32
C ARG A 510 -32.62 3.34 -5.28
N ARG A 511 -32.41 4.59 -5.70
CA ARG A 511 -32.32 5.73 -4.79
C ARG A 511 -33.76 6.13 -4.42
N LEU A 512 -34.09 6.20 -3.13
CA LEU A 512 -35.42 6.57 -2.61
C LEU A 512 -35.94 7.95 -3.04
N GLN A 513 -35.14 8.78 -3.74
CA GLN A 513 -35.50 10.13 -4.17
C GLN A 513 -35.24 10.44 -5.66
N LYS A 514 -34.89 9.45 -6.49
CA LYS A 514 -34.83 9.63 -7.94
C LYS A 514 -35.64 8.53 -8.63
N THR A 515 -36.45 8.92 -9.61
CA THR A 515 -37.15 8.00 -10.52
C THR A 515 -36.20 7.15 -11.37
N GLU A 516 -34.90 7.49 -11.40
CA GLU A 516 -33.88 6.73 -12.11
C GLU A 516 -33.29 5.59 -11.26
N VAL A 517 -33.44 4.37 -11.77
CA VAL A 517 -32.79 3.17 -11.25
C VAL A 517 -31.35 3.12 -11.77
N LYS A 518 -30.36 3.21 -10.87
CA LYS A 518 -28.96 2.98 -11.26
C LYS A 518 -28.69 1.49 -11.24
N VAL A 519 -28.55 0.93 -12.43
CA VAL A 519 -28.21 -0.46 -12.71
C VAL A 519 -26.69 -0.60 -12.61
N ARG A 520 -26.18 -1.35 -11.62
CA ARG A 520 -24.74 -1.61 -11.43
C ARG A 520 -24.41 -3.05 -11.73
N THR A 521 -23.52 -3.30 -12.68
CA THR A 521 -23.11 -4.66 -13.02
C THR A 521 -21.73 -4.97 -12.43
N ARG A 522 -21.63 -6.00 -11.58
CA ARG A 522 -20.36 -6.52 -11.04
C ARG A 522 -20.13 -7.92 -11.60
N ARG A 523 -18.92 -8.20 -12.06
CA ARG A 523 -18.50 -9.55 -12.45
C ARG A 523 -18.16 -10.34 -11.18
N VAL A 524 -18.83 -11.46 -10.97
CA VAL A 524 -18.75 -12.30 -9.76
C VAL A 524 -18.41 -13.72 -10.19
N ASP A 525 -17.55 -14.39 -9.41
CA ASP A 525 -17.24 -15.80 -9.60
C ASP A 525 -18.45 -16.69 -9.29
N LYS A 526 -18.49 -17.84 -9.96
CA LYS A 526 -19.50 -18.87 -9.74
C LYS A 526 -18.80 -20.21 -9.56
N ILE A 527 -18.52 -20.51 -8.29
CA ILE A 527 -17.91 -21.76 -7.86
C ILE A 527 -18.98 -22.56 -7.14
N GLU A 528 -19.25 -23.77 -7.61
CA GLU A 528 -20.25 -24.67 -7.06
C GLU A 528 -19.55 -25.84 -6.37
N PRO A 529 -19.35 -25.79 -5.03
CA PRO A 529 -18.87 -26.92 -4.27
C PRO A 529 -20.02 -27.92 -4.02
N LYS A 530 -19.68 -29.20 -4.00
CA LYS A 530 -20.58 -30.30 -3.62
C LYS A 530 -19.88 -31.19 -2.61
N ASN A 531 -20.60 -31.53 -1.55
CA ASN A 531 -20.09 -32.34 -0.42
C ASN A 531 -18.87 -31.72 0.29
N MET A 532 -18.68 -30.41 0.18
CA MET A 532 -17.62 -29.67 0.86
C MET A 532 -18.03 -28.21 1.05
N ASP A 533 -17.43 -27.55 2.03
CA ASP A 533 -17.64 -26.13 2.28
C ASP A 533 -16.41 -25.32 1.87
N LEU A 534 -16.65 -24.22 1.14
CA LEU A 534 -15.63 -23.28 0.71
C LEU A 534 -15.92 -21.89 1.27
N ILE A 535 -15.00 -21.34 2.05
CA ILE A 535 -15.11 -19.99 2.61
C ILE A 535 -14.34 -19.02 1.70
N PRO A 536 -15.02 -18.03 1.09
CA PRO A 536 -14.33 -17.01 0.30
C PRO A 536 -13.56 -16.05 1.22
N ILE A 537 -12.33 -15.75 0.83
CA ILE A 537 -11.42 -14.83 1.50
C ILE A 537 -11.02 -13.75 0.50
N ASN A 538 -11.10 -12.49 0.93
CA ASN A 538 -10.69 -11.36 0.12
C ASN A 538 -9.16 -11.26 0.08
N ILE A 539 -8.59 -11.40 -1.12
CA ILE A 539 -7.15 -11.28 -1.37
C ILE A 539 -6.60 -9.88 -1.05
N ASP A 540 -7.40 -8.82 -1.18
CA ASP A 540 -6.99 -7.46 -0.78
C ASP A 540 -6.66 -7.41 0.72
N ALA A 541 -7.55 -7.98 1.53
CA ALA A 541 -7.38 -8.04 2.98
C ALA A 541 -6.18 -8.92 3.37
N LEU A 542 -5.95 -10.03 2.65
CA LEU A 542 -4.78 -10.89 2.89
C LEU A 542 -3.46 -10.21 2.51
N TYR A 543 -3.44 -9.48 1.39
CA TYR A 543 -2.27 -8.72 0.97
C TYR A 543 -1.95 -7.59 1.98
N ALA A 544 -2.97 -6.85 2.42
CA ALA A 544 -2.83 -5.83 3.46
C ALA A 544 -2.26 -6.43 4.76
N LYS A 545 -2.79 -7.57 5.22
CA LYS A 545 -2.28 -8.28 6.40
C LYS A 545 -0.84 -8.79 6.24
N TYR A 546 -0.51 -9.37 5.08
CA TYR A 546 0.86 -9.82 4.77
C TYR A 546 1.86 -8.66 4.87
N TYR A 547 1.54 -7.51 4.27
CA TYR A 547 2.38 -6.31 4.32
C TYR A 547 2.47 -5.76 5.74
N GLN A 548 1.34 -5.58 6.43
CA GLN A 548 1.34 -5.11 7.81
C GLN A 548 2.22 -5.99 8.72
N LYS A 549 2.23 -7.31 8.53
CA LYS A 549 3.05 -8.24 9.32
C LYS A 549 4.53 -8.19 8.96
N LYS A 550 4.86 -8.15 7.67
CA LYS A 550 6.26 -8.09 7.19
C LYS A 550 6.97 -6.80 7.60
N TYR A 551 6.22 -5.72 7.80
CA TYR A 551 6.74 -4.41 8.13
C TYR A 551 6.30 -3.91 9.53
N LYS A 552 5.76 -4.80 10.38
CA LYS A 552 5.41 -4.50 11.79
C LYS A 552 6.56 -4.64 12.78
N SER A 553 7.67 -5.25 12.39
CA SER A 553 8.88 -5.40 13.22
C SER A 553 9.85 -4.21 13.07
N TYR A 554 9.31 -3.00 12.88
CA TYR A 554 10.06 -1.74 12.90
C TYR A 554 9.39 -0.73 13.83
#